data_AF-A0A661E6H5-F1
#
_entry.id   AF-A0A661E6H5-F1
#
_cell.length_a   1.000
_cell.length_b   1.000
_cell.length_c   1.000
_cell.angle_alpha   90.00
_cell.angle_beta   90.00
_cell.angle_gamma   90.00
#
_symmetry.space_group_name_H-M   'P 1'
#
loop_
_entity.id
_entity.type
_entity.pdbx_description
1 polymer ?
#
loop_
_entity_poly.entity_id
_entity_poly.type
_entity_poly.pdbx_seq_one_letter_code
_entity_poly.pdbx_strand_id
1 'polypeptide(L)'
;MMARYASYEVLAEIIRHRFKDSSATLRELYSRLVFNILCGNTDDHARNHAAFWDGEMLSLTPAYDICPQGRTGNEASQAMLISGNDRMSRIGSCIEAAPHFLLAQGEATDIADNQKQIIEESWEIVCDEAGLNKVDQKLLWRRQFLNPYAFSE
;
A
#
# COMPACT_ATOMS: atom_id res chain seq x y z
N MET A 1 -18.90 -14.16 -10.67
CA MET A 1 -19.39 -12.80 -10.37
C MET A 1 -19.13 -12.52 -8.89
N MET A 2 -17.87 -12.22 -8.52
CA MET A 2 -17.45 -12.09 -7.10
C MET A 2 -16.26 -11.12 -6.91
N ALA A 3 -15.81 -10.44 -7.97
CA ALA A 3 -14.70 -9.48 -7.89
C ALA A 3 -15.14 -8.10 -7.35
N ARG A 4 -16.35 -7.97 -6.81
CA ARG A 4 -16.97 -6.69 -6.42
C ARG A 4 -16.86 -6.36 -4.91
N TYR A 5 -16.14 -7.16 -4.11
CA TYR A 5 -16.16 -7.04 -2.64
C TYR A 5 -14.80 -7.19 -1.94
N ALA A 6 -13.68 -7.10 -2.66
CA ALA A 6 -12.37 -7.09 -2.00
C ALA A 6 -12.07 -5.69 -1.47
N SER A 7 -11.91 -5.57 -0.15
CA SER A 7 -11.50 -4.34 0.52
C SER A 7 -10.45 -4.64 1.58
N TYR A 8 -9.66 -3.63 1.93
CA TYR A 8 -8.75 -3.75 3.06
C TYR A 8 -9.49 -3.94 4.39
N GLU A 9 -10.74 -3.46 4.52
CA GLU A 9 -11.58 -3.70 5.70
C GLU A 9 -11.86 -5.20 5.89
N VAL A 10 -12.21 -5.89 4.80
CA VAL A 10 -12.46 -7.34 4.83
C VAL A 10 -11.17 -8.11 5.17
N LEU A 11 -10.03 -7.71 4.59
CA LEU A 11 -8.74 -8.32 4.94
C LEU A 11 -8.39 -8.08 6.41
N ALA A 12 -8.60 -6.85 6.91
CA ALA A 12 -8.35 -6.51 8.29
C ALA A 12 -9.22 -7.34 9.25
N GLU A 13 -10.49 -7.57 8.92
CA GLU A 13 -11.37 -8.44 9.69
C GLU A 13 -10.86 -9.90 9.72
N ILE A 14 -10.44 -10.44 8.57
CA ILE A 14 -9.85 -11.80 8.51
C ILE A 14 -8.60 -11.89 9.38
N ILE A 15 -7.75 -10.85 9.35
CA ILE A 15 -6.52 -10.79 10.15
C ILE A 15 -6.82 -10.81 11.64
N ARG A 16 -7.81 -10.05 12.11
CA ARG A 16 -8.21 -10.05 13.54
C ARG A 16 -8.62 -11.43 14.04
N HIS A 17 -9.29 -12.23 13.21
CA HIS A 17 -9.86 -13.50 13.63
C HIS A 17 -8.93 -14.70 13.44
N ARG A 18 -8.02 -14.66 12.45
CA ARG A 18 -7.33 -15.87 11.98
C ARG A 18 -5.81 -15.80 12.05
N PHE A 19 -5.21 -14.65 12.37
CA PHE A 19 -3.76 -14.48 12.36
C PHE A 19 -3.17 -14.48 13.77
N LYS A 20 -1.95 -15.04 13.89
CA LYS A 20 -1.27 -15.27 15.18
C LYS A 20 -0.95 -13.97 15.95
N ASP A 21 -0.58 -12.91 15.23
CA ASP A 21 -0.31 -11.58 15.77
C ASP A 21 -1.07 -10.55 14.92
N SER A 22 -2.34 -10.34 15.25
CA SER A 22 -3.24 -9.51 14.45
C SER A 22 -2.80 -8.05 14.43
N SER A 23 -2.38 -7.47 15.56
CA SER A 23 -1.95 -6.07 15.62
C SER A 23 -0.72 -5.80 14.74
N ALA A 24 0.33 -6.63 14.85
CA ALA A 24 1.51 -6.46 14.00
C ALA A 24 1.19 -6.70 12.52
N THR A 25 0.34 -7.70 12.23
CA THR A 25 -0.08 -8.01 10.85
C THR A 25 -0.92 -6.88 10.23
N LEU A 26 -1.82 -6.25 11.00
CA LEU A 26 -2.60 -5.12 10.52
C LEU A 26 -1.73 -3.89 10.25
N ARG A 27 -0.75 -3.61 11.11
CA ARG A 27 0.24 -2.55 10.87
C ARG A 27 1.03 -2.80 9.58
N GLU A 28 1.41 -4.04 9.32
CA GLU A 28 2.08 -4.44 8.08
C GLU A 28 1.16 -4.30 6.85
N LEU A 29 -0.10 -4.75 6.94
CA LEU A 29 -1.08 -4.58 5.85
C LEU A 29 -1.30 -3.10 5.53
N TYR A 30 -1.44 -2.26 6.55
CA TYR A 30 -1.53 -0.80 6.39
C TYR A 30 -0.30 -0.24 5.68
N SER A 31 0.88 -0.67 6.11
CA SER A 31 2.16 -0.26 5.51
C SER A 31 2.24 -0.63 4.03
N ARG A 32 1.72 -1.79 3.62
CA ARG A 32 1.65 -2.20 2.20
C ARG A 32 0.70 -1.33 1.38
N LEU A 33 -0.48 -1.02 1.91
CA LEU A 33 -1.42 -0.10 1.28
C LEU A 33 -0.79 1.27 1.03
N VAL A 34 -0.16 1.85 2.06
CA VAL A 34 0.54 3.13 1.94
C VAL A 34 1.65 3.04 0.89
N PHE A 35 2.47 1.99 0.92
CA PHE A 35 3.55 1.81 -0.04
C PHE A 35 3.03 1.69 -1.48
N ASN A 36 1.93 0.95 -1.71
CA ASN A 36 1.30 0.82 -3.01
C ASN A 36 0.89 2.18 -3.58
N ILE A 37 0.32 3.07 -2.75
CA ILE A 37 0.00 4.43 -3.15
C ILE A 37 1.26 5.23 -3.47
N LEU A 38 2.28 5.16 -2.60
CA LEU A 38 3.52 5.93 -2.75
C LEU A 38 4.36 5.48 -3.95
N CYS A 39 4.32 4.20 -4.34
CA CYS A 39 5.02 3.70 -5.52
C CYS A 39 4.15 3.67 -6.79
N GLY A 40 2.86 4.03 -6.67
CA GLY A 40 1.93 4.03 -7.80
C GLY A 40 1.55 2.64 -8.29
N ASN A 41 1.56 1.64 -7.40
CA ASN A 41 0.95 0.35 -7.64
C ASN A 41 -0.57 0.45 -7.44
N THR A 42 -1.33 0.31 -8.52
CA THR A 42 -2.80 0.34 -8.51
C THR A 42 -3.43 -1.04 -8.72
N ASP A 43 -2.61 -2.08 -8.89
CA ASP A 43 -3.03 -3.45 -9.20
C ASP A 43 -3.02 -4.35 -7.96
N ASP A 44 -3.06 -3.77 -6.76
CA ASP A 44 -3.10 -4.53 -5.51
C ASP A 44 -4.47 -5.17 -5.26
N HIS A 45 -4.67 -6.34 -5.84
CA HIS A 45 -5.88 -7.14 -5.70
C HIS A 45 -5.78 -8.09 -4.50
N ALA A 46 -6.92 -8.61 -4.02
CA ALA A 46 -6.92 -9.59 -2.92
C ALA A 46 -6.06 -10.84 -3.17
N ARG A 47 -5.74 -11.18 -4.43
CA ARG A 47 -4.84 -12.30 -4.79
C ARG A 47 -3.36 -11.99 -4.56
N ASN A 48 -3.01 -10.72 -4.38
CA ASN A 48 -1.66 -10.26 -4.09
C ASN A 48 -1.37 -10.26 -2.58
N HIS A 49 -2.35 -10.73 -1.78
CA HIS A 49 -2.22 -10.97 -0.36
C HIS A 49 -2.33 -12.47 -0.08
N ALA A 50 -1.30 -13.02 0.55
CA ALA A 50 -1.26 -14.42 0.95
C ALA A 50 -0.78 -14.56 2.40
N ALA A 51 -1.08 -15.71 2.97
CA ALA A 51 -0.65 -16.08 4.31
C ALA A 51 -0.23 -17.55 4.35
N PHE A 52 0.80 -17.84 5.14
CA PHE A 52 1.13 -19.21 5.52
C PHE A 52 0.13 -19.71 6.55
N TRP A 53 -0.20 -21.00 6.48
CA TRP A 53 -1.06 -21.70 7.44
C TRP A 53 -0.22 -22.75 8.17
N ASP A 54 -0.13 -22.65 9.49
CA ASP A 54 0.69 -23.56 10.30
C ASP A 54 -0.07 -24.81 10.81
N GLY A 55 -1.37 -24.91 10.50
CA GLY A 55 -2.27 -25.93 11.04
C GLY A 55 -3.40 -25.34 11.88
N GLU A 56 -3.20 -24.14 12.42
CA GLU A 56 -4.12 -23.49 13.36
C GLU A 56 -4.36 -22.01 13.01
N MET A 57 -3.27 -21.26 12.80
CA MET A 57 -3.26 -19.82 12.61
C MET A 57 -2.55 -19.42 11.31
N LEU A 58 -2.89 -18.22 10.85
CA LEU A 58 -2.27 -17.59 9.69
C LEU A 58 -1.11 -16.67 10.09
N SER A 59 -0.12 -16.57 9.20
CA SER A 59 0.93 -15.54 9.24
C SER A 59 1.13 -14.96 7.85
N LEU A 60 1.27 -13.64 7.75
CA LEU A 60 1.34 -12.96 6.45
C LEU A 60 2.64 -13.34 5.73
N THR A 61 2.57 -13.62 4.43
CA THR A 61 3.78 -13.80 3.62
C THR A 61 4.51 -12.47 3.46
N PRO A 62 5.79 -12.45 3.06
CA PRO A 62 6.41 -11.25 2.51
C PRO A 62 5.53 -10.64 1.40
N ALA A 63 5.63 -9.32 1.20
CA ALA A 63 4.95 -8.66 0.09
C ALA A 63 5.52 -9.14 -1.25
N TYR A 64 4.66 -9.26 -2.26
CA TYR A 64 5.02 -9.68 -3.61
C TYR A 64 4.15 -8.97 -4.63
N ASP A 65 4.51 -9.10 -5.91
CA ASP A 65 3.78 -8.51 -7.05
C ASP A 65 3.50 -7.00 -6.92
N ILE A 66 4.52 -6.26 -6.46
CA ILE A 66 4.48 -4.81 -6.40
C ILE A 66 4.95 -4.27 -7.75
N CYS A 67 3.99 -3.79 -8.55
CA CYS A 67 4.23 -3.34 -9.91
C CYS A 67 3.73 -1.90 -10.12
N PRO A 68 4.60 -0.88 -9.97
CA PRO A 68 4.27 0.50 -10.32
C PRO A 68 3.72 0.61 -11.75
N GLN A 69 2.55 1.22 -11.91
CA GLN A 69 1.87 1.29 -13.20
C GLN A 69 1.98 2.67 -13.86
N GLY A 70 2.12 2.66 -15.19
CA GLY A 70 1.87 3.84 -16.01
C GLY A 70 0.44 4.33 -15.80
N ARG A 71 0.27 5.63 -15.51
CA ARG A 71 -1.06 6.25 -15.37
C ARG A 71 -1.29 7.31 -16.44
N THR A 72 -2.53 7.42 -16.91
CA THR A 72 -3.01 8.50 -17.76
C THR A 72 -3.93 9.40 -16.96
N GLY A 73 -3.65 10.71 -16.93
CA GLY A 73 -4.40 11.67 -16.12
C GLY A 73 -3.81 11.88 -14.73
N ASN A 74 -4.49 12.71 -13.94
CA ASN A 74 -3.98 13.17 -12.65
C ASN A 74 -4.43 12.32 -11.46
N GLU A 75 -5.51 11.55 -11.59
CA GLU A 75 -6.11 10.78 -10.50
C GLU A 75 -5.83 9.28 -10.65
N ALA A 76 -5.85 8.55 -9.54
CA ALA A 76 -5.65 7.10 -9.50
C ALA A 76 -6.53 6.44 -8.43
N SER A 77 -7.04 5.23 -8.73
CA SER A 77 -7.79 4.41 -7.79
C SER A 77 -7.08 3.08 -7.55
N GLN A 78 -7.17 2.58 -6.32
CA GLN A 78 -6.74 1.24 -5.96
C GLN A 78 -7.70 0.18 -6.50
N ALA A 79 -7.18 -1.02 -6.76
CA ALA A 79 -7.97 -2.18 -7.16
C ALA A 79 -8.96 -2.63 -6.08
N MET A 80 -8.57 -2.54 -4.80
CA MET A 80 -9.42 -2.79 -3.64
C MET A 80 -9.94 -1.49 -3.02
N LEU A 81 -11.10 -1.57 -2.35
CA LEU A 81 -11.62 -0.47 -1.54
C LEU A 81 -10.73 -0.27 -0.30
N ILE A 82 -10.39 0.97 0.01
CA ILE A 82 -9.59 1.38 1.17
C ILE A 82 -10.47 1.44 2.41
N SER A 83 -11.59 2.18 2.35
CA SER A 83 -12.57 2.31 3.43
C SER A 83 -13.95 2.64 2.85
N GLY A 84 -14.99 1.90 3.21
CA GLY A 84 -16.32 2.06 2.64
C GLY A 84 -16.30 2.02 1.10
N ASN A 85 -16.71 3.11 0.45
CA ASN A 85 -16.68 3.25 -1.02
C ASN A 85 -15.44 3.99 -1.54
N ASP A 86 -14.54 4.42 -0.66
CA ASP A 86 -13.31 5.10 -1.06
C ASP A 86 -12.25 4.09 -1.51
N ARG A 87 -11.62 4.42 -2.64
CA ARG A 87 -10.47 3.71 -3.20
C ARG A 87 -9.47 4.68 -3.84
N MET A 88 -9.59 5.97 -3.57
CA MET A 88 -8.68 6.97 -4.15
C MET A 88 -7.28 6.74 -3.61
N SER A 89 -6.29 6.76 -4.50
CA SER A 89 -4.88 6.53 -4.14
C SER A 89 -4.29 7.78 -3.48
N ARG A 90 -4.80 8.14 -2.31
CA ARG A 90 -4.40 9.30 -1.50
C ARG A 90 -4.01 8.85 -0.10
N ILE A 91 -3.00 9.50 0.48
CA ILE A 91 -2.60 9.27 1.87
C ILE A 91 -3.73 9.65 2.83
N GLY A 92 -4.51 10.69 2.52
CA GLY A 92 -5.71 11.05 3.28
C GLY A 92 -6.70 9.88 3.42
N SER A 93 -6.97 9.18 2.32
CA SER A 93 -7.81 7.97 2.29
C SER A 93 -7.27 6.86 3.22
N CYS A 94 -5.95 6.68 3.28
CA CYS A 94 -5.33 5.73 4.22
C CYS A 94 -5.47 6.17 5.67
N ILE A 95 -5.25 7.45 5.98
CA ILE A 95 -5.35 7.98 7.35
C ILE A 95 -6.79 7.83 7.87
N GLU A 96 -7.79 8.10 7.04
CA GLU A 96 -9.20 7.89 7.38
C GLU A 96 -9.52 6.40 7.66
N ALA A 97 -8.84 5.49 6.95
CA ALA A 97 -8.99 4.04 7.13
C ALA A 97 -8.24 3.48 8.35
N ALA A 98 -7.36 4.26 9.01
CA ALA A 98 -6.49 3.80 10.10
C ALA A 98 -7.20 2.99 11.21
N PRO A 99 -8.43 3.34 11.67
CA PRO A 99 -9.13 2.57 12.70
C PRO A 99 -9.38 1.11 12.31
N HIS A 100 -9.52 0.80 11.02
CA HIS A 100 -9.67 -0.58 10.53
C HIS A 100 -8.40 -1.42 10.76
N PHE A 101 -7.25 -0.77 10.90
CA PHE A 101 -5.97 -1.45 11.14
C PHE A 101 -5.54 -1.41 12.62
N LEU A 102 -6.44 -0.99 13.52
CA LEU A 102 -6.15 -0.77 14.95
C LEU A 102 -5.03 0.26 15.19
N LEU A 103 -4.90 1.23 14.29
CA LEU A 103 -3.93 2.32 14.40
C LEU A 103 -4.62 3.62 14.80
N ALA A 104 -3.97 4.40 15.66
CA ALA A 104 -4.32 5.80 15.82
C ALA A 104 -3.93 6.59 14.56
N GLN A 105 -4.63 7.70 14.29
CA GLN A 105 -4.30 8.54 13.13
C GLN A 105 -2.84 9.02 13.13
N GLY A 106 -2.29 9.35 14.31
CA GLY A 106 -0.88 9.73 14.44
C GLY A 106 0.07 8.62 13.98
N GLU A 107 -0.16 7.37 14.40
CA GLU A 107 0.67 6.23 14.00
C GLU A 107 0.56 5.94 12.49
N ALA A 108 -0.63 6.12 11.93
CA ALA A 108 -0.88 5.99 10.49
C ALA A 108 -0.11 7.06 9.69
N THR A 109 -0.16 8.31 10.14
CA THR A 109 0.64 9.41 9.56
C THR A 109 2.14 9.13 9.67
N ASP A 110 2.63 8.67 10.84
CA ASP A 110 4.05 8.35 11.05
C ASP A 110 4.54 7.27 10.08
N ILE A 111 3.70 6.26 9.78
CA ILE A 111 4.03 5.22 8.77
C ILE A 111 4.18 5.85 7.38
N ALA A 112 3.23 6.70 6.98
CA ALA A 112 3.24 7.34 5.67
C ALA A 112 4.43 8.29 5.49
N ASP A 113 4.71 9.11 6.50
CA ASP A 113 5.83 10.04 6.49
C ASP A 113 7.17 9.31 6.48
N ASN A 114 7.33 8.27 7.29
CA ASN A 114 8.54 7.45 7.31
C ASN A 114 8.79 6.76 5.96
N GLN A 115 7.76 6.17 5.34
CA GLN A 115 7.93 5.55 4.02
C GLN A 115 8.25 6.58 2.93
N LYS A 116 7.59 7.74 2.94
CA LYS A 116 7.89 8.84 2.02
C LYS A 116 9.34 9.28 2.16
N GLN A 117 9.79 9.51 3.39
CA GLN A 117 11.16 9.93 3.68
C GLN A 117 12.17 8.90 3.16
N ILE A 118 11.97 7.61 3.46
CA ILE A 118 12.86 6.53 3.00
C ILE A 118 12.91 6.49 1.47
N ILE A 119 11.76 6.62 0.78
CA ILE A 119 11.73 6.66 -0.69
C ILE A 119 12.52 7.86 -1.22
N GLU A 120 12.37 9.06 -0.62
CA GLU A 120 13.09 10.27 -1.03
C GLU A 120 14.61 10.13 -0.81
N GLU A 121 15.04 9.60 0.33
CA GLU A 121 16.46 9.46 0.67
C GLU A 121 17.14 8.33 -0.11
N SER A 122 16.42 7.24 -0.38
CA SER A 122 17.00 6.04 -1.00
C SER A 122 16.86 6.00 -2.51
N TRP A 123 16.10 6.92 -3.12
CA TRP A 123 15.73 6.87 -4.54
C TRP A 123 16.93 6.68 -5.47
N GLU A 124 17.95 7.53 -5.33
CA GLU A 124 19.11 7.51 -6.22
C GLU A 124 19.92 6.22 -6.05
N ILE A 125 20.17 5.81 -4.80
CA ILE A 125 20.94 4.61 -4.47
C ILE A 125 20.24 3.36 -5.02
N VAL A 126 18.94 3.22 -4.77
CA VAL A 126 18.16 2.05 -5.23
C VAL A 126 18.06 2.02 -6.75
N CYS A 127 17.89 3.17 -7.41
CA CYS A 127 17.89 3.22 -8.87
C CYS A 127 19.23 2.82 -9.48
N ASP A 128 20.34 3.26 -8.88
CA ASP A 128 21.68 2.92 -9.33
C ASP A 128 21.97 1.42 -9.11
N GLU A 129 21.57 0.86 -7.95
CA GLU A 129 21.62 -0.59 -7.67
C GLU A 129 20.80 -1.42 -8.67
N ALA A 130 19.63 -0.93 -9.06
CA ALA A 130 18.76 -1.55 -10.04
C ALA A 130 19.21 -1.33 -11.50
N GLY A 131 20.28 -0.55 -11.73
CA GLY A 131 20.84 -0.29 -13.05
C GLY A 131 20.03 0.68 -13.92
N LEU A 132 19.17 1.51 -13.33
CA LEU A 132 18.39 2.51 -14.07
C LEU A 132 19.29 3.67 -14.50
N ASN A 133 19.19 4.06 -15.77
CA ASN A 133 19.86 5.27 -16.25
C ASN A 133 19.11 6.54 -15.76
N LYS A 134 19.76 7.71 -15.86
CA LYS A 134 19.18 8.98 -15.38
C LYS A 134 17.92 9.43 -16.14
N VAL A 135 17.66 8.91 -17.34
CA VAL A 135 16.40 9.18 -18.07
C VAL A 135 15.25 8.42 -17.43
N ASP A 136 15.44 7.13 -17.17
CA ASP A 136 14.42 6.28 -16.54
C ASP A 136 14.14 6.72 -15.09
N GLN A 137 15.19 7.08 -14.34
CA GLN A 137 15.04 7.65 -13.00
C GLN A 137 14.13 8.89 -13.01
N LYS A 138 14.37 9.83 -13.94
CA LYS A 138 13.54 11.03 -14.10
C LYS A 138 12.12 10.72 -14.59
N LEU A 139 11.97 9.67 -15.40
CA LEU A 139 10.67 9.26 -15.90
C LEU A 139 9.79 8.72 -14.78
N LEU A 140 10.33 7.91 -13.87
CA LEU A 140 9.57 7.30 -12.78
C LEU A 140 9.29 8.28 -11.63
N TRP A 141 10.23 9.19 -11.36
CA TRP A 141 10.15 10.12 -10.24
C TRP A 141 8.97 11.11 -10.40
N ARG A 142 8.17 11.25 -9.33
CA ARG A 142 6.94 12.06 -9.29
C ARG A 142 5.88 11.68 -10.32
N ARG A 143 6.06 10.58 -11.07
CA ARG A 143 5.06 10.02 -12.00
C ARG A 143 4.47 8.72 -11.45
N GLN A 144 5.33 7.73 -11.21
CA GLN A 144 4.96 6.48 -10.54
C GLN A 144 5.18 6.62 -9.04
N PHE A 145 6.41 6.99 -8.67
CA PHE A 145 6.82 7.14 -7.28
C PHE A 145 6.55 8.56 -6.78
N LEU A 146 5.97 8.67 -5.60
CA LEU A 146 5.62 9.92 -4.91
C LEU A 146 4.86 10.90 -5.81
N ASN A 147 3.93 10.36 -6.60
CA ASN A 147 3.08 11.16 -7.47
C ASN A 147 2.31 12.22 -6.64
N PRO A 148 2.24 13.48 -7.08
CA PRO A 148 1.56 14.56 -6.34
C PRO A 148 0.13 14.24 -5.91
N TYR A 149 -0.61 13.46 -6.71
CA TYR A 149 -1.98 13.05 -6.37
C TYR A 149 -2.07 12.24 -5.08
N ALA A 150 -1.03 11.49 -4.71
CA ALA A 150 -1.00 10.78 -3.44
C ALA A 150 -1.16 11.71 -2.23
N PHE A 151 -0.84 13.00 -2.40
CA PHE A 151 -0.86 14.01 -1.35
C PHE A 151 -1.96 15.06 -1.55
N SER A 152 -2.88 14.85 -2.50
CA SER A 152 -4.01 15.76 -2.66
C SER A 152 -5.00 15.62 -1.51
N GLU A 153 -5.74 16.70 -1.26
CA GLU A 153 -6.93 16.69 -0.40
C GLU A 153 -8.02 15.75 -0.94
#